data_AF-A0A7J9UZ58-F1
#
_entry.id   AF-A0A7J9UZ58-F1
#
_cell.length_a   1.000
_cell.length_b   1.000
_cell.length_c   1.000
_cell.angle_alpha   90.00
_cell.angle_beta   90.00
_cell.angle_gamma   90.00
#
_symmetry.space_group_name_H-M   'P 1'
#
loop_
_entity.id
_entity.type
_entity.pdbx_description
1 polymer ?
#
loop_
_entity_poly.entity_id
_entity_poly.type
_entity_poly.pdbx_seq_one_letter_code
_entity_poly.pdbx_strand_id
1 'polypeptide(L)'
;YDVEFPEWVRQVALQGADLLAVPVNWPLYPRPDAERPGEVVKVQAAASTNRMAIACADRDGEERGQRWLGGSVIVDADGFPVTALALGLETLVVGTVDLASSRDKAISER
;
A
#
# COMPACT_ATOMS: atom_id res chain seq x y z
N TYR A 1 -0.52 3.50 10.28
CA TYR A 1 -0.39 2.63 11.47
C TYR A 1 -1.33 1.44 11.35
N ASP A 2 -2.62 1.63 11.10
CA ASP A 2 -3.58 0.51 11.02
C ASP A 2 -3.24 -0.53 9.95
N VAL A 3 -2.80 -0.09 8.76
CA VAL A 3 -2.39 -0.98 7.65
C VAL A 3 -1.20 -1.89 8.00
N GLU A 4 -0.45 -1.57 9.06
CA GLU A 4 0.69 -2.36 9.53
C GLU A 4 0.25 -3.66 10.22
N PHE A 5 -1.01 -3.73 10.66
CA PHE A 5 -1.59 -4.88 11.33
C PHE A 5 -2.45 -5.69 10.35
N PRO A 6 -2.03 -6.92 9.99
CA PRO A 6 -2.74 -7.72 9.00
C PRO A 6 -4.18 -8.03 9.42
N GLU A 7 -4.46 -8.12 10.73
CA GLU A 7 -5.80 -8.35 11.27
C GLU A 7 -6.76 -7.21 10.92
N TRP A 8 -6.29 -5.96 10.98
CA TRP A 8 -7.13 -4.81 10.68
C TRP A 8 -7.51 -4.78 9.20
N VAL A 9 -6.53 -4.99 8.31
CA VAL A 9 -6.78 -5.09 6.86
C VAL A 9 -7.69 -6.29 6.55
N ARG A 10 -7.49 -7.42 7.24
CA ARG A 10 -8.33 -8.61 7.08
C ARG A 10 -9.77 -8.36 7.47
N GLN A 11 -10.02 -7.61 8.55
CA GLN A 11 -11.38 -7.32 9.01
C GLN A 11 -12.20 -6.61 7.94
N VAL A 12 -11.66 -5.54 7.35
CA VAL A 12 -12.39 -4.78 6.31
C VAL A 12 -12.54 -5.57 5.01
N ALA A 13 -11.55 -6.38 4.64
CA ALA A 13 -11.65 -7.27 3.48
C ALA A 13 -12.77 -8.31 3.66
N LEU A 14 -12.90 -8.89 4.86
CA LEU A 14 -13.99 -9.84 5.19
C LEU A 14 -15.37 -9.17 5.22
N GLN A 15 -15.43 -7.85 5.45
CA GLN A 15 -16.65 -7.06 5.35
C GLN A 15 -17.02 -6.68 3.91
N GLY A 16 -16.24 -7.13 2.91
CA GLY A 16 -16.52 -6.93 1.50
C GLY A 16 -15.93 -5.65 0.90
N ALA A 17 -14.89 -5.08 1.52
CA ALA A 17 -14.16 -3.98 0.91
C ALA A 17 -13.47 -4.43 -0.39
N ASP A 18 -13.72 -3.70 -1.48
CA ASP A 18 -13.06 -3.91 -2.78
C ASP A 18 -11.74 -3.12 -2.90
N LEU A 19 -11.63 -2.00 -2.19
CA LEU A 19 -10.48 -1.11 -2.11
C LEU A 19 -10.28 -0.65 -0.66
N LEU A 20 -9.04 -0.66 -0.19
CA LEU A 20 -8.65 0.00 1.04
C LEU A 20 -7.87 1.29 0.74
N ALA A 21 -8.41 2.43 1.18
CA ALA A 21 -7.71 3.72 1.13
C ALA A 21 -6.98 3.96 2.46
N VAL A 22 -5.68 4.25 2.41
CA VAL A 22 -4.82 4.36 3.60
C VAL A 22 -4.04 5.67 3.59
N PRO A 23 -4.48 6.71 4.31
CA PRO A 23 -3.62 7.84 4.62
C PRO A 23 -2.59 7.43 5.66
N VAL A 24 -1.31 7.73 5.42
CA VAL A 24 -0.20 7.39 6.31
C VAL A 24 0.79 8.55 6.45
N ASN A 25 1.56 8.51 7.54
CA ASN A 25 2.71 9.37 7.78
C ASN A 25 3.87 8.45 8.16
N TRP A 26 4.55 7.86 7.18
CA TRP A 26 5.65 6.94 7.43
C TRP A 26 6.95 7.71 7.63
N PRO A 27 7.57 7.66 8.83
CA PRO A 27 8.86 8.29 9.05
C PRO A 27 9.91 7.74 8.09
N LEU A 28 10.74 8.61 7.52
CA LEU A 28 11.89 8.17 6.74
C LEU A 28 12.86 7.42 7.66
N TYR A 29 13.06 6.12 7.40
CA TYR A 29 13.99 5.27 8.12
C TYR A 29 15.11 4.77 7.20
N PRO A 30 16.35 4.61 7.70
CA PRO A 30 17.44 4.04 6.90
C PRO A 30 17.12 2.65 6.36
N ARG A 31 17.46 2.41 5.10
CA ARG A 31 17.38 1.09 4.45
C ARG A 31 18.47 0.96 3.39
N PRO A 32 18.85 -0.26 2.98
CA PRO A 32 19.72 -0.45 1.82
C PRO A 32 19.10 0.13 0.55
N ASP A 33 19.91 0.70 -0.35
CA ASP A 33 19.42 1.36 -1.56
C ASP A 33 18.64 0.43 -2.50
N ALA A 34 19.03 -0.85 -2.54
CA ALA A 34 18.37 -1.88 -3.36
C ALA A 34 17.06 -2.39 -2.74
N GLU A 35 16.76 -2.02 -1.49
CA GLU A 35 15.59 -2.50 -0.77
C GLU A 35 14.44 -1.48 -0.82
N ARG A 36 13.24 -2.02 -0.97
CA ARG A 36 12.01 -1.24 -0.89
C ARG A 36 11.72 -0.85 0.58
N PRO A 37 11.09 0.31 0.85
CA PRO A 37 10.64 0.61 2.20
C PRO A 37 9.76 -0.51 2.76
N GLY A 38 9.98 -0.89 4.02
CA GLY A 38 9.25 -1.99 4.66
C GLY A 38 7.75 -1.73 4.72
N GLU A 39 7.36 -0.47 4.85
CA GLU A 39 5.99 0.00 4.84
C GLU A 39 5.29 -0.30 3.52
N VAL A 40 5.95 -0.03 2.39
CA VAL A 40 5.43 -0.35 1.05
C VAL A 40 5.40 -1.87 0.82
N VAL A 41 6.36 -2.62 1.38
CA VAL A 41 6.34 -4.10 1.35
C VAL A 41 5.12 -4.64 2.09
N LYS A 42 4.78 -4.08 3.25
CA LYS A 42 3.59 -4.48 4.02
C LYS A 42 2.29 -4.16 3.27
N VAL A 43 2.20 -3.02 2.59
CA VAL A 43 1.03 -2.72 1.74
C VAL A 43 0.87 -3.75 0.62
N GLN A 44 1.96 -4.11 -0.05
CA GLN A 44 1.93 -5.18 -1.08
C GLN A 44 1.48 -6.52 -0.51
N ALA A 45 2.04 -6.92 0.64
CA ALA A 45 1.68 -8.16 1.31
C ALA A 45 0.22 -8.16 1.80
N ALA A 46 -0.26 -7.02 2.31
CA ALA A 46 -1.63 -6.86 2.78
C ALA A 46 -2.64 -6.96 1.64
N ALA A 47 -2.32 -6.37 0.47
CA ALA A 47 -3.14 -6.45 -0.73
C ALA A 47 -3.24 -7.89 -1.26
N SER A 48 -2.11 -8.57 -1.44
CA SER A 48 -2.08 -9.95 -1.96
C SER A 48 -2.71 -10.95 -1.00
N THR A 49 -2.46 -10.83 0.31
CA THR A 49 -3.03 -11.72 1.34
C THR A 49 -4.55 -11.63 1.38
N ASN A 50 -5.10 -10.46 1.10
CA ASN A 50 -6.54 -10.23 1.17
C ASN A 50 -7.22 -10.26 -0.19
N ARG A 51 -6.47 -10.36 -1.30
CA ARG A 51 -6.98 -10.16 -2.67
C ARG A 51 -7.85 -8.90 -2.71
N MET A 52 -7.24 -7.75 -2.42
CA MET A 52 -7.92 -6.46 -2.32
C MET A 52 -6.95 -5.36 -2.72
N ALA A 53 -7.39 -4.43 -3.57
CA ALA A 53 -6.55 -3.30 -3.95
C ALA A 53 -6.33 -2.36 -2.75
N ILE A 54 -5.17 -1.70 -2.71
CA ILE A 54 -4.84 -0.72 -1.67
C ILE A 54 -4.30 0.56 -2.32
N ALA A 55 -4.88 1.70 -1.95
CA ALA A 55 -4.37 3.02 -2.30
C ALA A 55 -3.78 3.68 -1.06
N CYS A 56 -2.46 3.78 -0.99
CA CYS A 56 -1.73 4.39 0.11
C CYS A 56 -1.30 5.81 -0.27
N ALA A 57 -1.67 6.78 0.57
CA ALA A 57 -1.26 8.18 0.45
C ALA A 57 -0.36 8.52 1.64
N ASP A 58 0.94 8.51 1.41
CA ASP A 58 1.95 8.85 2.40
C ASP A 58 2.34 10.32 2.30
N ARG A 59 2.65 10.90 3.46
CA ARG A 59 3.16 12.25 3.57
C ARG A 59 4.58 12.36 3.02
N ASP A 60 4.86 13.52 2.43
CA ASP A 60 6.21 13.95 2.05
C ASP A 60 6.65 15.17 2.87
N GLY A 61 7.95 15.49 2.80
CA GLY A 61 8.55 16.68 3.39
C GLY A 61 9.05 16.48 4.82
N GLU A 62 9.20 17.59 5.53
CA GLU A 62 9.67 17.61 6.91
C GLU A 62 8.69 18.37 7.81
N GLU A 63 8.38 17.79 8.97
CA GLU A 63 7.62 18.47 10.02
C GLU A 63 8.30 18.28 11.37
N ARG A 64 8.59 19.38 12.07
CA ARG A 64 9.16 19.36 13.44
C ARG A 64 10.44 18.50 13.54
N GLY A 65 11.28 18.51 12.50
CA GLY A 65 12.51 17.73 12.43
C GLY A 65 12.34 16.28 11.97
N GLN A 66 11.10 15.82 11.72
CA GLN A 66 10.81 14.50 11.18
C GLN A 66 10.63 14.58 9.66
N ARG A 67 11.47 13.87 8.92
CA ARG A 67 11.28 13.66 7.48
C ARG A 67 10.37 12.47 7.21
N TRP A 68 9.52 12.58 6.21
CA TRP A 68 8.59 11.52 5.82
C TRP A 68 9.10 10.77 4.59
N LEU A 69 8.63 9.55 4.39
CA LEU A 69 9.11 8.65 3.35
C LEU A 69 8.62 9.07 1.95
N GLY A 70 7.43 9.67 1.83
CA GLY A 70 6.80 9.96 0.54
C GLY A 70 6.42 8.68 -0.22
N GLY A 71 6.14 7.60 0.49
CA GLY A 71 5.90 6.24 -0.03
C GLY A 71 4.53 6.00 -0.66
N SER A 72 3.88 7.02 -1.22
CA SER A 72 2.56 6.90 -1.85
C SER A 72 2.57 5.86 -2.98
N VAL A 73 1.56 4.98 -2.99
CA VAL A 73 1.50 3.85 -3.93
C VAL A 73 0.07 3.36 -4.09
N ILE A 74 -0.28 2.93 -5.31
CA ILE A 74 -1.48 2.12 -5.56
C ILE A 74 -1.00 0.70 -5.86
N VAL A 75 -1.62 -0.28 -5.21
CA VAL A 75 -1.30 -1.71 -5.34
C VAL A 75 -2.57 -2.46 -5.74
N ASP A 76 -2.46 -3.35 -6.73
CA ASP A 76 -3.56 -4.21 -7.17
C ASP A 76 -3.86 -5.36 -6.17
N ALA A 77 -4.88 -6.17 -6.47
CA ALA A 77 -5.27 -7.29 -5.62
C ALA A 77 -4.25 -8.44 -5.58
N ASP A 78 -3.28 -8.46 -6.51
CA ASP A 78 -2.18 -9.44 -6.52
C ASP A 78 -0.97 -8.95 -5.72
N GLY A 79 -1.03 -7.73 -5.18
CA GLY A 79 0.04 -7.15 -4.38
C GLY A 79 1.11 -6.46 -5.21
N PHE A 80 0.86 -6.17 -6.50
CA PHE A 80 1.81 -5.47 -7.35
C PHE A 80 1.49 -3.97 -7.42
N PRO A 81 2.51 -3.09 -7.26
CA PRO A 81 2.33 -1.66 -7.48
C PRO A 81 1.93 -1.39 -8.94
N VAL A 82 0.85 -0.64 -9.14
CA VAL A 82 0.41 -0.19 -10.48
C VAL A 82 1.06 1.13 -10.89
N THR A 83 1.87 1.73 -10.01
CA THR A 83 2.62 2.97 -10.25
C THR A 83 4.06 2.82 -9.78
N ALA A 84 4.97 3.59 -10.36
CA ALA A 84 6.33 3.73 -9.84
C ALA A 84 6.31 4.42 -8.47
N LEU A 85 7.26 4.07 -7.60
CA LEU A 85 7.45 4.73 -6.31
C LEU A 85 8.24 6.03 -6.50
N ALA A 86 7.73 7.14 -6.00
CA ALA A 86 8.35 8.46 -6.05
C ALA A 86 8.68 8.94 -4.63
N LEU A 87 9.61 8.25 -3.98
CA LEU A 87 9.96 8.47 -2.57
C LEU A 87 10.57 9.86 -2.35
N GLY A 88 10.16 10.54 -1.27
CA GLY A 88 10.67 11.86 -0.90
C GLY A 88 10.31 12.99 -1.89
N LEU A 89 9.22 12.81 -2.66
CA LEU A 89 8.75 13.78 -3.64
C LEU A 89 7.26 14.08 -3.44
N GLU A 90 6.89 15.35 -3.45
CA GLU A 90 5.50 15.77 -3.63
C GLU A 90 5.01 15.30 -5.00
N THR A 91 4.00 14.43 -5.01
CA THR A 91 3.55 13.77 -6.24
C THR A 91 2.05 13.46 -6.24
N LEU A 92 1.48 13.40 -7.43
CA LEU A 92 0.16 12.83 -7.68
C LEU A 92 0.33 11.41 -8.22
N VAL A 93 -0.11 10.41 -7.46
CA VAL A 93 -0.12 9.01 -7.89
C VAL A 93 -1.48 8.68 -8.51
N VAL A 94 -1.47 8.28 -9.78
CA VAL A 94 -2.68 7.87 -10.52
C VAL A 94 -2.47 6.49 -11.10
N GLY A 95 -3.42 5.58 -10.88
CA GLY A 95 -3.39 4.21 -11.36
C GLY A 95 -4.80 3.69 -11.59
N THR A 96 -4.91 2.66 -12.43
CA THR A 96 -6.16 1.92 -12.66
C THR A 96 -6.03 0.53 -12.04
N VAL A 97 -7.05 0.12 -11.29
CA VAL A 97 -7.14 -1.22 -10.70
C VAL A 97 -8.51 -1.82 -11.03
N ASP A 98 -8.55 -3.13 -11.24
CA ASP A 98 -9.83 -3.84 -11.34
C ASP A 98 -10.33 -4.20 -9.94
N LEU A 99 -11.37 -3.51 -9.49
CA LEU A 99 -11.98 -3.77 -8.19
C LEU A 99 -12.74 -5.10 -8.14
N ALA A 100 -13.21 -5.62 -9.28
CA ALA A 100 -13.92 -6.89 -9.30
C ALA A 100 -13.00 -8.08 -8.97
N SER A 101 -11.69 -7.93 -9.19
CA SER A 101 -10.67 -8.92 -8.81
C SER A 101 -10.70 -9.28 -7.32
N SER A 102 -11.21 -8.37 -6.46
CA SER A 102 -11.36 -8.62 -5.03
C SER A 102 -12.32 -9.78 -4.73
N ARG A 103 -13.24 -10.09 -5.64
CA ARG A 103 -14.33 -11.05 -5.42
C ARG A 103 -13.89 -12.48 -5.68
N ASP A 104 -12.77 -12.65 -6.37
CA ASP A 104 -12.13 -13.94 -6.58
C ASP A 104 -10.89 -14.07 -5.69
N LYS A 105 -10.93 -15.06 -4.79
CA LYS A 105 -9.86 -15.37 -3.84
C LYS A 105 -8.99 -16.54 -4.30
N ALA A 106 -9.22 -17.09 -5.50
CA ALA A 106 -8.36 -18.11 -6.08
C ALA A 106 -6.97 -17.51 -6.37
N ILE A 107 -5.93 -18.30 -6.09
CA ILE A 107 -4.52 -17.94 -6.30
C ILE A 107 -3.82 -18.83 -7.35
N SER A 108 -4.59 -19.75 -7.95
CA SER A 108 -4.15 -20.64 -9.01
C SER A 108 -5.35 -21.07 -9.84
N GLU A 109 -5.09 -21.58 -11.04
CA GLU A 109 -6.09 -22.36 -11.78
C GLU A 109 -6.53 -23.58 -10.94
N ARG A 110 -7.77 -24.01 -11.14
CA ARG A 110 -8.35 -25.18 -10.46
C ARG A 110 -8.03 -26.47 -11.19
#